data_AF-A0A1Q9BTP0-F1
#
_entry.id   AF-A0A1Q9BTP0-F1
#
_cell.length_a   1.000
_cell.length_b   1.000
_cell.length_c   1.000
_cell.angle_alpha   90.00
_cell.angle_beta   90.00
_cell.angle_gamma   90.00
#
_symmetry.space_group_name_H-M   'P 1'
#
loop_
_entity.id
_entity.type
_entity.pdbx_description
1 polymer ?
#
loop_
_entity_poly.entity_id
_entity_poly.type
_entity_poly.pdbx_seq_one_letter_code
_entity_poly.pdbx_strand_id
1 'polypeptide(L)'
;MASATLDSTAVFRERCSKFGLAPELLRKMIEAGFDTFGKVAFAAGANPVTLTDSAVDEWISTFEDPLPSPFQISVIRRIVYESQNVSIADLKARVEPSTEVQVRKLPMAERLVRQEEQAKRLTGLQLTPHNLPGHACVDEVVSMIENNTLKYLPMNRWISRSQELALRKNDPAVSLDNEGNIKISGKTPDLTCDTSGLYALRQAFQ
;
A
#
# COMPACT_ATOMS: atom_id res chain seq x y z
N MET A 1 12.31 6.51 6.39
CA MET A 1 11.27 7.35 5.77
C MET A 1 9.92 6.63 5.88
N ALA A 2 8.83 7.39 5.82
CA ALA A 2 7.42 6.98 5.91
C ALA A 2 7.08 5.67 5.17
N SER A 3 6.24 4.83 5.76
CA SER A 3 5.78 3.57 5.16
C SER A 3 4.51 3.85 4.36
N ALA A 4 4.47 3.51 3.08
CA ALA A 4 3.34 3.87 2.22
C ALA A 4 1.97 3.35 2.72
N THR A 5 1.94 2.33 3.57
CA THR A 5 0.73 1.84 4.24
C THR A 5 0.36 2.64 5.48
N LEU A 6 1.34 3.04 6.30
CA LEU A 6 1.11 3.76 7.56
C LEU A 6 0.65 5.18 7.34
N ASP A 7 1.23 5.84 6.33
CA ASP A 7 1.07 7.27 6.09
C ASP A 7 0.00 7.57 5.01
N SER A 8 -0.62 6.53 4.42
CA SER A 8 -1.68 6.69 3.43
C SER A 8 -3.04 6.93 4.08
N THR A 9 -3.61 8.10 3.82
CA THR A 9 -5.00 8.43 4.19
C THR A 9 -6.01 7.59 3.39
N ALA A 10 -5.68 7.24 2.15
CA ALA A 10 -6.54 6.44 1.27
C ALA A 10 -6.72 5.02 1.80
N VAL A 11 -5.63 4.36 2.17
CA VAL A 11 -5.65 2.99 2.73
C VAL A 11 -6.38 2.99 4.06
N PHE A 12 -6.15 4.00 4.90
CA PHE A 12 -6.85 4.14 6.18
C PHE A 12 -8.38 4.25 6.01
N ARG A 13 -8.84 5.15 5.13
CA ARG A 13 -10.27 5.32 4.83
C ARG A 13 -10.91 4.05 4.28
N GLU A 14 -10.25 3.38 3.33
CA GLU A 14 -10.73 2.12 2.76
C GLU A 14 -10.89 1.06 3.85
N ARG A 15 -9.91 0.96 4.77
CA ARG A 15 -9.94 -0.04 5.84
C ARG A 15 -11.03 0.24 6.88
N CYS A 16 -11.18 1.51 7.30
CA CYS A 16 -12.25 1.92 8.21
C CYS A 16 -13.63 1.60 7.63
N SER A 17 -13.84 1.86 6.34
CA SER A 17 -15.07 1.50 5.64
C SER A 17 -15.32 -0.02 5.63
N LYS A 18 -14.28 -0.83 5.34
CA LYS A 18 -14.37 -2.30 5.37
C LYS A 18 -14.74 -2.88 6.73
N PHE A 19 -14.38 -2.20 7.82
CA PHE A 19 -14.74 -2.64 9.17
C PHE A 19 -16.12 -2.12 9.63
N GLY A 20 -16.79 -1.29 8.83
CA GLY A 20 -18.12 -0.77 9.16
C GLY A 20 -18.10 0.43 10.09
N LEU A 21 -17.01 1.21 10.11
CA LEU A 21 -16.98 2.48 10.82
C LEU A 21 -17.97 3.46 10.15
N ALA A 22 -18.82 4.09 10.94
CA ALA A 22 -19.81 5.04 10.43
C ALA A 22 -19.09 6.23 9.74
N PRO A 23 -19.60 6.72 8.59
CA PRO A 23 -18.92 7.77 7.82
C PRO A 23 -18.79 9.09 8.60
N GLU A 24 -19.78 9.44 9.42
CA GLU A 24 -19.71 10.63 10.28
C GLU A 24 -18.63 10.52 11.36
N LEU A 25 -18.48 9.33 11.95
CA LEU A 25 -17.46 9.07 12.97
C LEU A 25 -16.06 9.08 12.35
N LEU A 26 -15.91 8.51 11.14
CA LEU A 26 -14.67 8.63 10.37
C LEU A 26 -14.34 10.09 10.05
N ARG A 27 -15.33 10.90 9.67
CA ARG A 27 -15.12 12.32 9.38
C ARG A 27 -14.62 13.08 10.61
N LYS A 28 -15.26 12.90 11.77
CA LYS A 28 -14.83 13.53 13.03
C LYS A 28 -13.44 13.09 13.46
N MET A 29 -13.12 11.81 13.28
CA MET A 29 -11.78 11.27 13.56
C MET A 29 -10.71 11.91 12.66
N ILE A 30 -11.02 12.13 11.37
CA ILE A 30 -10.14 12.84 10.43
C ILE A 30 -10.00 14.33 10.82
N GLU A 31 -11.09 15.00 11.20
CA GLU A 31 -11.09 16.40 11.65
C GLU A 31 -10.28 16.60 12.93
N ALA A 32 -10.28 15.60 13.81
CA ALA A 32 -9.41 15.54 15.00
C ALA A 32 -7.93 15.25 14.67
N GLY A 33 -7.59 15.03 13.39
CA GLY A 33 -6.22 14.81 12.91
C GLY A 33 -5.81 13.34 12.81
N PHE A 34 -6.70 12.39 13.11
CA PHE A 34 -6.45 10.95 13.04
C PHE A 34 -6.87 10.38 11.68
N ASP A 35 -6.08 10.67 10.65
CA ASP A 35 -6.37 10.34 9.25
C ASP A 35 -5.56 9.18 8.67
N THR A 36 -4.67 8.57 9.46
CA THR A 36 -3.66 7.60 9.03
C THR A 36 -3.40 6.56 10.13
N PHE A 37 -2.97 5.34 9.74
CA PHE A 37 -2.63 4.29 10.72
C PHE A 37 -1.48 4.71 11.62
N GLY A 38 -0.48 5.43 11.09
CA GLY A 38 0.65 5.93 11.88
C GLY A 38 0.21 6.86 13.03
N LYS A 39 -0.78 7.73 12.79
CA LYS A 39 -1.32 8.63 13.81
C LYS A 39 -2.21 7.90 14.81
N VAL A 40 -3.04 6.97 14.34
CA VAL A 40 -3.95 6.20 15.21
C VAL A 40 -3.22 5.20 16.10
N ALA A 41 -2.10 4.63 15.64
CA ALA A 41 -1.34 3.61 16.37
C ALA A 41 -0.94 4.04 17.80
N PHE A 42 -0.70 5.33 18.01
CA PHE A 42 -0.24 5.89 19.28
C PHE A 42 -1.30 6.78 19.96
N ALA A 43 -2.52 6.84 19.42
CA ALA A 43 -3.53 7.80 19.86
C ALA A 43 -4.11 7.50 21.26
N ALA A 44 -4.43 6.23 21.53
CA ALA A 44 -4.97 5.78 22.81
C ALA A 44 -3.91 5.19 23.75
N GLY A 45 -2.73 4.85 23.23
CA GLY A 45 -1.65 4.25 24.01
C GLY A 45 -0.49 3.79 23.14
N ALA A 46 0.71 3.80 23.72
CA ALA A 46 1.94 3.54 22.95
C ALA A 46 2.28 2.05 22.78
N ASN A 47 1.75 1.18 23.64
CA ASN A 47 2.04 -0.26 23.63
C ASN A 47 0.75 -1.07 23.57
N PRO A 48 0.60 -2.00 22.59
CA PRO A 48 -0.58 -2.86 22.50
C PRO A 48 -0.86 -3.67 23.76
N VAL A 49 0.19 -4.06 24.50
CA VAL A 49 0.06 -4.92 25.70
C VAL A 49 -0.54 -4.16 26.88
N THR A 50 -0.36 -2.84 26.93
CA THR A 50 -0.84 -1.99 28.03
C THR A 50 -2.10 -1.22 27.66
N LEU A 51 -2.65 -1.41 26.46
CA LEU A 51 -3.82 -0.69 26.00
C LEU A 51 -5.07 -1.22 26.71
N THR A 52 -5.68 -0.38 27.54
CA THR A 52 -6.94 -0.71 28.21
C THR A 52 -8.13 -0.22 27.40
N ASP A 53 -9.27 -0.90 27.51
CA ASP A 53 -10.52 -0.47 26.87
C ASP A 53 -10.93 0.94 27.31
N SER A 54 -10.67 1.29 28.57
CA SER A 54 -10.92 2.63 29.11
C SER A 54 -10.10 3.72 28.43
N ALA A 55 -8.84 3.45 28.08
CA ALA A 55 -7.98 4.42 27.40
C ALA A 55 -8.48 4.70 25.98
N VAL A 56 -9.03 3.69 25.30
CA VAL A 56 -9.65 3.87 23.99
C VAL A 56 -10.95 4.69 24.12
N ASP A 57 -11.74 4.44 25.15
CA ASP A 57 -13.00 5.17 25.40
C ASP A 57 -12.73 6.65 25.74
N GLU A 58 -11.72 6.92 26.57
CA GLU A 58 -11.22 8.27 26.89
C GLU A 58 -10.66 8.97 25.65
N TRP A 59 -9.98 8.25 24.77
CA TRP A 59 -9.53 8.83 23.51
C TRP A 59 -10.70 9.17 22.58
N ILE A 60 -11.70 8.28 22.45
CA ILE A 60 -12.89 8.53 21.61
C ILE A 60 -13.64 9.77 22.09
N SER A 61 -13.74 9.97 23.41
CA SER A 61 -14.45 11.13 23.98
C SER A 61 -13.78 12.48 23.66
N THR A 62 -12.53 12.49 23.17
CA THR A 62 -11.88 13.73 22.73
C THR A 62 -12.46 14.30 21.43
N PHE A 63 -13.16 13.50 20.62
CA PHE A 63 -13.72 13.92 19.33
C PHE A 63 -15.19 13.50 19.11
N GLU A 64 -15.78 12.69 19.99
CA GLU A 64 -17.17 12.26 19.92
C GLU A 64 -17.80 12.23 21.34
N ASP A 65 -18.82 13.06 21.56
CA ASP A 65 -19.63 13.07 22.79
C ASP A 65 -21.12 13.24 22.40
N PRO A 66 -22.05 12.34 22.83
CA PRO A 66 -21.85 11.15 23.66
C PRO A 66 -21.07 10.04 22.94
N LEU A 67 -20.51 9.09 23.73
CA LEU A 67 -19.82 7.93 23.16
C LEU A 67 -20.68 7.21 22.12
N PRO A 68 -20.06 6.71 21.03
CA PRO A 68 -20.77 6.03 19.97
C PRO A 68 -21.30 4.67 20.44
N SER A 69 -22.06 3.99 19.58
CA SER A 69 -22.63 2.68 19.94
C SER A 69 -21.53 1.66 20.30
N PRO A 70 -21.82 0.67 21.18
CA PRO A 70 -20.83 -0.35 21.57
C PRO A 70 -20.21 -1.09 20.37
N PHE A 71 -20.99 -1.26 19.30
CA PHE A 71 -20.48 -1.79 18.03
C PHE A 71 -19.40 -0.90 17.41
N GLN A 72 -19.64 0.41 17.30
CA GLN A 72 -18.67 1.35 16.73
C GLN A 72 -17.40 1.45 17.59
N ILE A 73 -17.54 1.39 18.92
CA ILE A 73 -16.39 1.33 19.84
C ILE A 73 -15.56 0.05 19.55
N SER A 74 -16.21 -1.11 19.36
CA SER A 74 -15.50 -2.35 19.03
C SER A 74 -14.73 -2.26 17.70
N VAL A 75 -15.29 -1.56 16.71
CA VAL A 75 -14.67 -1.31 15.41
C VAL A 75 -13.44 -0.41 15.58
N ILE A 76 -13.54 0.66 16.36
CA ILE A 76 -12.42 1.56 16.65
C ILE A 76 -11.29 0.82 17.36
N ARG A 77 -11.58 -0.01 18.38
CA ARG A 77 -10.56 -0.83 19.06
C ARG A 77 -9.82 -1.73 18.08
N ARG A 78 -10.54 -2.36 17.15
CA ARG A 78 -9.93 -3.15 16.07
C ARG A 78 -9.02 -2.31 15.18
N ILE A 79 -9.43 -1.09 14.81
CA ILE A 79 -8.61 -0.17 14.00
C ILE A 79 -7.34 0.23 14.75
N VAL A 80 -7.43 0.56 16.04
CA VAL A 80 -6.27 0.90 16.88
C VAL A 80 -5.30 -0.28 16.96
N TYR A 81 -5.81 -1.49 17.21
CA TYR A 81 -4.99 -2.69 17.26
C TYR A 81 -4.31 -3.00 15.91
N GLU A 82 -5.02 -2.85 14.80
CA GLU A 82 -4.43 -3.01 13.46
C GLU A 82 -3.34 -1.95 13.23
N SER A 83 -3.60 -0.69 13.56
CA SER A 83 -2.66 0.43 13.43
C SER A 83 -1.35 0.17 14.18
N GLN A 84 -1.44 -0.32 15.42
CA GLN A 84 -0.29 -0.68 16.23
C GLN A 84 0.51 -1.83 15.61
N ASN A 85 -0.17 -2.88 15.13
CA ASN A 85 0.50 -4.01 14.49
C ASN A 85 1.22 -3.62 13.20
N VAL A 86 0.60 -2.78 12.35
CA VAL A 86 1.26 -2.29 11.14
C VAL A 86 2.50 -1.46 11.50
N SER A 87 2.41 -0.63 12.56
CA SER A 87 3.53 0.19 13.02
C SER A 87 4.68 -0.66 13.55
N ILE A 88 4.39 -1.70 14.33
CA ILE A 88 5.40 -2.65 14.83
C ILE A 88 6.03 -3.43 13.68
N ALA A 89 5.23 -3.88 12.70
CA ALA A 89 5.74 -4.57 11.53
C ALA A 89 6.68 -3.70 10.70
N ASP A 90 6.35 -2.42 10.51
CA ASP A 90 7.23 -1.47 9.80
C ASP A 90 8.53 -1.20 10.59
N LEU A 91 8.45 -1.06 11.92
CA LEU A 91 9.63 -0.91 12.77
C LEU A 91 10.55 -2.14 12.69
N LYS A 92 10.00 -3.34 12.76
CA LYS A 92 10.77 -4.59 12.59
C LYS A 92 11.45 -4.64 11.23
N ALA A 93 10.73 -4.31 10.16
CA ALA A 93 11.27 -4.27 8.80
C ALA A 93 12.40 -3.25 8.60
N ARG A 94 12.49 -2.21 9.45
CA ARG A 94 13.61 -1.25 9.44
C ARG A 94 14.81 -1.73 10.23
N VAL A 95 14.58 -2.43 11.33
CA VAL A 95 15.63 -2.92 12.23
C VAL A 95 16.29 -4.19 11.68
N GLU A 96 15.51 -5.04 11.02
CA GLU A 96 15.94 -6.28 10.39
C GLU A 96 16.06 -6.06 8.87
N PRO A 97 17.23 -5.63 8.34
CA PRO A 97 17.42 -5.52 6.90
C PRO A 97 17.34 -6.91 6.29
N SER A 98 16.33 -7.14 5.44
CA SER A 98 16.20 -8.39 4.68
C SER A 98 17.35 -8.50 3.67
N THR A 99 18.00 -9.65 3.63
CA THR A 99 19.04 -9.96 2.62
C THR A 99 18.48 -9.95 1.20
N GLU A 100 17.17 -10.17 1.05
CA GLU A 100 16.43 -9.99 -0.19
C GLU A 100 15.86 -8.57 -0.25
N VAL A 101 16.31 -7.79 -1.23
CA VAL A 101 15.69 -6.49 -1.54
C VAL A 101 14.36 -6.73 -2.25
N GLN A 102 13.33 -7.04 -1.48
CA GLN A 102 11.98 -7.16 -2.02
C GLN A 102 11.39 -5.75 -2.19
N VAL A 103 10.98 -5.44 -3.43
CA VAL A 103 10.29 -4.19 -3.76
C VAL A 103 8.93 -4.21 -3.05
N ARG A 104 8.71 -3.25 -2.14
CA ARG A 104 7.41 -3.11 -1.48
C ARG A 104 6.36 -2.68 -2.50
N LYS A 105 5.24 -3.38 -2.52
CA LYS A 105 4.12 -3.06 -3.42
C LYS A 105 3.31 -1.90 -2.84
N LEU A 106 3.08 -0.88 -3.65
CA LEU A 106 2.21 0.21 -3.26
C LEU A 106 0.75 -0.28 -3.15
N PRO A 107 0.04 0.00 -2.05
CA PRO A 107 -1.37 -0.36 -1.89
C PRO A 107 -2.26 0.22 -3.01
N MET A 108 -3.30 -0.52 -3.39
CA MET A 108 -4.18 -0.11 -4.50
C MET A 108 -4.94 1.19 -4.20
N ALA A 109 -5.41 1.40 -2.98
CA ALA A 109 -6.12 2.63 -2.61
C ALA A 109 -5.23 3.87 -2.79
N GLU A 110 -3.99 3.81 -2.28
CA GLU A 110 -2.99 4.87 -2.45
C GLU A 110 -2.66 5.10 -3.93
N ARG A 111 -2.57 4.01 -4.71
CA ARG A 111 -2.29 4.09 -6.14
C ARG A 111 -3.38 4.85 -6.90
N LEU A 112 -4.65 4.59 -6.60
CA LEU A 112 -5.77 5.26 -7.24
C LEU A 112 -5.79 6.76 -6.93
N VAL A 113 -5.55 7.14 -5.67
CA VAL A 113 -5.49 8.55 -5.28
C VAL A 113 -4.36 9.28 -6.01
N ARG A 114 -3.16 8.70 -6.04
CA ARG A 114 -2.02 9.28 -6.78
C ARG A 114 -2.31 9.41 -8.27
N GLN A 115 -2.99 8.43 -8.86
CA GLN A 115 -3.37 8.49 -10.28
C GLN A 115 -4.40 9.61 -10.53
N GLU A 116 -5.37 9.79 -9.64
CA GLU A 116 -6.36 10.87 -9.75
C GLU A 116 -5.69 12.25 -9.61
N GLU A 117 -4.77 12.42 -8.67
CA GLU A 117 -3.97 13.64 -8.50
C GLU A 117 -3.12 13.94 -9.75
N GLN A 118 -2.50 12.92 -10.34
CA GLN A 118 -1.77 13.06 -11.60
C GLN A 118 -2.68 13.46 -12.75
N ALA A 119 -3.86 12.86 -12.86
CA ALA A 119 -4.85 13.22 -13.88
C ALA A 119 -5.30 14.68 -13.76
N LYS A 120 -5.52 15.16 -12.52
CA LYS A 120 -5.87 16.56 -12.25
C LYS A 120 -4.74 17.53 -12.57
N ARG A 121 -3.48 17.13 -12.33
CA ARG A 121 -2.30 17.96 -12.57
C ARG A 121 -1.89 18.02 -14.05
N LEU A 122 -1.98 16.90 -14.76
CA LEU A 122 -1.59 16.76 -16.16
C LEU A 122 -2.78 17.03 -17.09
N THR A 123 -3.30 18.25 -17.04
CA THR A 123 -4.40 18.67 -17.91
C THR A 123 -3.94 18.68 -19.37
N GLY A 124 -4.71 18.06 -20.26
CA GLY A 124 -4.40 17.92 -21.69
C GLY A 124 -3.73 16.60 -22.10
N LEU A 125 -3.34 15.76 -21.14
CA LEU A 125 -2.90 14.38 -21.42
C LEU A 125 -4.00 13.39 -21.04
N GLN A 126 -4.44 12.56 -21.98
CA GLN A 126 -5.35 11.47 -21.67
C GLN A 126 -4.56 10.29 -21.09
N LEU A 127 -4.66 10.04 -19.78
CA LEU A 127 -4.02 8.89 -19.15
C LEU A 127 -4.76 7.59 -19.55
N THR A 128 -4.15 6.82 -20.45
CA THR A 128 -4.63 5.52 -20.94
C THR A 128 -3.68 4.41 -20.48
N PRO A 129 -4.10 3.13 -20.49
CA PRO A 129 -3.21 2.03 -20.14
C PRO A 129 -1.92 1.94 -20.99
N HIS A 130 -1.89 2.58 -22.16
CA HIS A 130 -0.72 2.57 -23.05
C HIS A 130 0.35 3.58 -22.64
N ASN A 131 -0.02 4.69 -22.01
CA ASN A 131 0.91 5.76 -21.59
C ASN A 131 1.08 5.86 -20.07
N LEU A 132 0.28 5.10 -19.30
CA LEU A 132 0.50 4.94 -17.88
C LEU A 132 1.63 3.93 -17.64
N PRO A 133 2.56 4.23 -16.70
CA PRO A 133 3.58 3.27 -16.31
C PRO A 133 2.95 2.04 -15.66
N GLY A 134 3.59 0.88 -15.84
CA GLY A 134 3.24 -0.34 -15.13
C GLY A 134 3.35 -0.17 -13.62
N HIS A 135 2.52 -0.89 -12.87
CA HIS A 135 2.54 -0.86 -11.41
C HIS A 135 3.88 -1.32 -10.84
N ALA A 136 4.53 -2.31 -11.47
CA ALA A 136 5.87 -2.76 -11.11
C ALA A 136 6.91 -1.63 -11.19
N CYS A 137 6.86 -0.79 -12.23
CA CYS A 137 7.77 0.35 -12.38
C CYS A 137 7.56 1.39 -11.26
N VAL A 138 6.30 1.68 -10.94
CA VAL A 138 5.96 2.60 -9.84
C VAL A 138 6.44 2.05 -8.50
N ASP A 139 6.27 0.75 -8.25
CA ASP A 139 6.68 0.10 -7.01
C ASP A 139 8.21 0.15 -6.84
N GLU A 140 8.99 -0.08 -7.92
CA GLU A 140 10.45 0.06 -7.92
C GLU A 140 10.90 1.49 -7.54
N VAL A 141 10.29 2.50 -8.15
CA VAL A 141 10.63 3.91 -7.85
C VAL A 141 10.22 4.30 -6.44
N VAL A 142 9.04 3.86 -5.97
CA VAL A 142 8.61 4.07 -4.57
C VAL A 142 9.60 3.40 -3.62
N SER A 143 10.05 2.18 -3.91
CA SER A 143 11.04 1.48 -3.10
C SER A 143 12.38 2.22 -3.06
N MET A 144 12.83 2.83 -4.17
CA MET A 144 14.02 3.68 -4.18
C MET A 144 13.87 4.89 -3.26
N ILE A 145 12.70 5.54 -3.27
CA ILE A 145 12.39 6.67 -2.40
C ILE A 145 12.38 6.22 -0.93
N GLU A 146 11.69 5.13 -0.60
CA GLU A 146 11.59 4.62 0.78
C GLU A 146 12.96 4.24 1.37
N ASN A 147 13.82 3.63 0.55
CA ASN A 147 15.17 3.20 0.92
C ASN A 147 16.24 4.29 0.75
N ASN A 148 15.86 5.50 0.30
CA ASN A 148 16.79 6.57 -0.04
C ASN A 148 17.97 6.13 -0.94
N THR A 149 17.71 5.22 -1.87
CA THR A 149 18.74 4.59 -2.69
C THR A 149 18.40 4.80 -4.16
N LEU A 150 19.30 5.42 -4.91
CA LEU A 150 19.17 5.54 -6.35
C LEU A 150 19.77 4.31 -7.03
N LYS A 151 18.94 3.56 -7.76
CA LYS A 151 19.38 2.42 -8.56
C LYS A 151 19.13 2.70 -10.03
N TYR A 152 20.10 2.35 -10.87
CA TYR A 152 19.90 2.38 -12.31
C TYR A 152 18.95 1.25 -12.73
N LEU A 153 17.84 1.62 -13.38
CA LEU A 153 16.95 0.67 -14.03
C LEU A 153 17.21 0.69 -15.54
N PRO A 154 17.55 -0.46 -16.15
CA PRO A 154 17.77 -0.53 -17.59
C PRO A 154 16.47 -0.22 -18.34
N MET A 155 16.61 0.27 -19.58
CA MET A 155 15.49 0.75 -20.38
C MET A 155 14.40 -0.31 -20.57
N ASN A 156 14.79 -1.56 -20.73
CA ASN A 156 13.89 -2.69 -20.90
C ASN A 156 13.00 -2.98 -19.68
N ARG A 157 13.22 -2.35 -18.52
CA ARG A 157 12.36 -2.50 -17.34
C ARG A 157 11.21 -1.48 -17.26
N TRP A 158 11.21 -0.47 -18.13
CA TRP A 158 10.12 0.50 -18.19
C TRP A 158 9.03 0.00 -19.13
N ILE A 159 7.98 -0.55 -18.54
CA ILE A 159 6.83 -1.10 -19.29
C ILE A 159 5.60 -0.22 -19.07
N SER A 160 4.72 -0.18 -20.07
CA SER A 160 3.40 0.43 -19.91
C SER A 160 2.44 -0.48 -19.13
N ARG A 161 1.33 0.07 -18.65
CA ARG A 161 0.29 -0.70 -17.97
C ARG A 161 -0.35 -1.76 -18.88
N SER A 162 -0.51 -1.48 -20.18
CA SER A 162 -1.02 -2.44 -21.16
C SER A 162 -0.04 -3.60 -21.37
N GLN A 163 1.26 -3.32 -21.45
CA GLN A 163 2.29 -4.36 -21.52
C GLN A 163 2.35 -5.20 -20.25
N GLU A 164 2.26 -4.57 -19.06
CA GLU A 164 2.23 -5.30 -17.80
C GLU A 164 1.06 -6.29 -17.75
N LEU A 165 -0.13 -5.89 -18.19
CA LEU A 165 -1.30 -6.76 -18.26
C LEU A 165 -1.12 -7.90 -19.26
N ALA A 166 -0.46 -7.66 -20.39
CA ALA A 166 -0.19 -8.69 -21.41
C ALA A 166 0.90 -9.68 -20.99
N LEU A 167 1.92 -9.21 -20.28
CA LEU A 167 3.08 -10.00 -19.82
C LEU A 167 2.78 -10.79 -18.54
N ARG A 168 1.77 -10.39 -17.76
CA ARG A 168 1.25 -11.18 -16.62
C ARG A 168 0.47 -12.41 -17.11
N LYS A 169 1.16 -13.37 -17.72
CA LYS A 169 0.66 -14.72 -17.89
C LYS A 169 0.91 -15.48 -16.59
N ASN A 170 -0.18 -15.83 -15.90
CA ASN A 170 -0.12 -16.73 -14.76
C ASN A 170 0.00 -18.16 -15.30
N ASP A 171 1.23 -18.65 -15.48
CA ASP A 171 1.46 -20.10 -15.60
C ASP A 171 1.80 -20.65 -14.21
N PRO A 172 0.81 -21.22 -13.49
CA PRO A 172 1.10 -21.93 -12.25
C PRO A 172 1.94 -23.17 -12.60
N ALA A 173 3.24 -23.14 -12.33
CA ALA A 173 4.08 -24.33 -12.49
C ALA A 173 3.80 -25.27 -11.30
N VAL A 174 3.07 -26.34 -11.57
CA VAL A 174 2.79 -27.40 -10.61
C VAL A 174 4.02 -28.31 -10.55
N SER A 175 4.66 -28.38 -9.38
CA SER A 175 5.79 -29.26 -9.08
C SER A 175 5.40 -30.22 -7.97
N LEU A 176 5.89 -31.46 -8.03
CA LEU A 176 5.72 -32.46 -6.97
C LEU A 176 6.97 -32.44 -6.10
N ASP A 177 6.77 -32.33 -4.78
CA ASP A 177 7.82 -32.49 -3.79
C ASP A 177 8.20 -33.97 -3.65
N ASN A 178 9.40 -34.26 -3.14
CA ASN A 178 9.89 -35.63 -2.93
C ASN A 178 9.03 -36.44 -1.93
N GLU A 179 8.17 -35.77 -1.16
CA GLU A 179 7.21 -36.36 -0.22
C GLU A 179 5.79 -36.55 -0.82
N GLY A 180 5.60 -36.29 -2.12
CA GLY A 180 4.30 -36.43 -2.80
C GLY A 180 3.34 -35.25 -2.63
N ASN A 181 3.81 -34.15 -2.02
CA ASN A 181 3.04 -32.92 -1.88
C ASN A 181 3.10 -32.06 -3.15
N ILE A 182 1.97 -31.49 -3.56
CA ILE A 182 1.88 -30.62 -4.73
C ILE A 182 2.29 -29.19 -4.35
N LYS A 183 3.41 -28.70 -4.88
CA LYS A 183 3.87 -27.31 -4.79
C LYS A 183 3.52 -26.55 -6.06
N ILE A 184 2.60 -25.61 -5.96
CA ILE A 184 2.34 -24.64 -7.03
C ILE A 184 3.36 -23.51 -6.87
N SER A 185 4.34 -23.46 -7.79
CA SER A 185 5.32 -22.38 -7.85
C SER A 185 5.00 -21.47 -9.04
N GLY A 186 4.59 -20.22 -8.76
CA GLY A 186 4.49 -19.21 -9.80
C GLY A 186 5.85 -18.54 -9.97
N LYS A 187 6.49 -18.68 -11.14
CA LYS A 187 7.60 -17.79 -11.48
C LYS A 187 7.01 -16.40 -11.70
N THR A 188 7.50 -15.40 -10.97
CA THR A 188 7.16 -14.01 -11.28
C THR A 188 7.86 -13.69 -12.60
N PRO A 189 7.13 -13.42 -13.70
CA PRO A 189 7.78 -13.13 -14.97
C PRO A 189 8.60 -11.84 -14.83
N ASP A 190 9.83 -11.85 -15.35
CA ASP A 190 10.60 -10.62 -15.52
C ASP A 190 9.88 -9.75 -16.56
N LEU A 191 9.16 -8.75 -16.07
CA LEU A 191 8.39 -7.85 -16.91
C LEU A 191 9.38 -6.92 -17.63
N THR A 192 9.69 -7.26 -18.88
CA THR A 192 10.58 -6.47 -19.72
C THR A 192 9.92 -6.10 -21.04
N CYS A 193 10.23 -4.90 -21.54
CA CYS A 193 9.86 -4.46 -22.89
C CYS A 193 11.02 -4.71 -23.86
N ASP A 194 10.67 -4.96 -25.12
CA ASP A 194 11.66 -5.11 -26.18
C ASP A 194 12.33 -3.77 -26.49
N THR A 195 13.65 -3.78 -26.55
CA THR A 195 14.49 -2.61 -26.88
C THR A 195 15.45 -2.89 -28.03
N SER A 196 15.31 -4.05 -28.70
CA SER A 196 16.23 -4.50 -29.76
C SER A 196 16.10 -3.69 -31.06
N GLY A 197 14.92 -3.15 -31.36
CA GLY A 197 14.67 -2.33 -32.55
C GLY A 197 14.44 -0.85 -32.23
N LEU A 198 14.81 0.05 -33.15
CA LEU A 198 14.59 1.51 -33.00
C LEU A 198 13.14 1.89 -32.73
N TYR A 199 12.19 1.19 -33.35
CA TYR A 199 10.76 1.40 -33.13
C TYR A 199 10.34 0.99 -31.71
N ALA A 200 10.77 -0.19 -31.25
CA ALA A 200 10.48 -0.70 -29.92
C ALA A 200 11.13 0.17 -28.83
N LEU A 201 12.35 0.63 -29.07
CA LEU A 201 13.03 1.60 -28.21
C LEU A 201 12.25 2.92 -28.14
N ARG A 202 11.81 3.47 -29.29
CA ARG A 202 10.96 4.69 -29.31
C ARG A 202 9.65 4.47 -28.55
N GLN A 203 9.05 3.29 -28.65
CA GLN A 203 7.83 2.95 -27.92
C GLN A 203 8.08 2.85 -26.40
N ALA A 204 9.26 2.40 -25.97
CA ALA A 204 9.65 2.43 -24.56
C ALA A 204 9.89 3.86 -24.02
N PHE A 205 10.13 4.84 -24.90
CA PHE A 205 10.31 6.26 -24.54
C PHE A 205 9.01 7.09 -24.54
N GLN A 206 7.89 6.53 -25.01
CA GLN A 206 6.58 7.20 -25.06
C GLN A 206 5.73 6.90 -23.83
#